data_AF-A0A3B1BTA9-F1
#
_entry.id   AF-A0A3B1BTA9-F1
#
_cell.length_a   1.000
_cell.length_b   1.000
_cell.length_c   1.000
_cell.angle_alpha   90.00
_cell.angle_beta   90.00
_cell.angle_gamma   90.00
#
_symmetry.space_group_name_H-M   'P 1'
#
loop_
_entity.id
_entity.type
_entity.pdbx_description
1 polymer ?
#
loop_
_entity_poly.entity_id
_entity_poly.type
_entity_poly.pdbx_seq_one_letter_code
_entity_poly.pdbx_strand_id
1 'polypeptide(L)'
;MKKYGLLLTGVMGLISHQAAAISIVFDYSYDSSGFFADTQRVSLLNAAGNALGSRLQDTLGAITPGGVNTFDASFINPGTGSTATINNYNVLDNTLVIYVGGRDLGSTLGIGGSGGFSAGGTQSFIDSLNRGQTGVDLAPPTDFGPWGGSISFNSTANWYFDTDLSTDADIVGNDFYSVALHELGHVLGLGTAGSWDTWVNSTDATFTGNLSTLAFGSAVPLYSDLSHWNTGTMSTVDGVAQEAAMDPNLTTGTRKLFTELDYTGLGDVGWEVSAVPVPAAVWLFGSGLLGLLHFGRRNRKS
;
A
#
# COMPACT_ATOMS: atom_id res chain seq x y z
N MET A 1 21.04 52.05 32.66
CA MET A 1 20.48 52.25 31.31
C MET A 1 20.21 50.89 30.69
N LYS A 2 18.94 50.60 30.40
CA LYS A 2 18.44 49.30 29.88
C LYS A 2 18.99 49.05 28.47
N LYS A 3 19.59 47.89 28.22
CA LYS A 3 19.84 47.38 26.86
C LYS A 3 18.71 46.40 26.53
N TYR A 4 17.86 46.79 25.58
CA TYR A 4 16.81 45.94 25.02
C TYR A 4 17.44 44.90 24.10
N GLY A 5 17.07 43.64 24.31
CA GLY A 5 17.42 42.52 23.43
C GLY A 5 16.60 42.56 22.14
N LEU A 6 17.24 42.19 21.04
CA LEU A 6 16.58 41.90 19.78
C LEU A 6 16.53 40.38 19.64
N LEU A 7 15.38 39.79 19.97
CA LEU A 7 15.06 38.41 19.61
C LEU A 7 14.63 38.42 18.14
N LEU A 8 15.45 37.86 17.24
CA LEU A 8 15.00 37.46 15.91
C LEU A 8 14.10 36.23 16.08
N THR A 9 12.79 36.42 16.04
CA THR A 9 11.85 35.34 15.75
C THR A 9 11.91 35.03 14.27
N GLY A 10 12.63 33.98 13.89
CA GLY A 10 12.55 33.40 12.56
C GLY A 10 11.19 32.75 12.38
N VAL A 11 10.37 33.30 11.48
CA VAL A 11 9.15 32.64 11.01
C VAL A 11 9.61 31.55 10.04
N MET A 12 9.65 30.29 10.50
CA MET A 12 9.66 29.14 9.59
C MET A 12 8.29 29.09 8.92
N GLY A 13 8.25 29.49 7.65
CA GLY A 13 7.10 29.19 6.80
C GLY A 13 7.04 27.69 6.61
N LEU A 14 6.12 27.02 7.28
CA LEU A 14 5.70 25.68 6.91
C LEU A 14 4.98 25.81 5.58
N ILE A 15 5.67 25.50 4.49
CA ILE A 15 5.02 25.31 3.20
C ILE A 15 4.21 24.03 3.35
N SER A 16 2.91 24.16 3.59
CA SER A 16 1.97 23.05 3.47
C SER A 16 1.92 22.65 2.01
N HIS A 17 2.72 21.67 1.61
CA HIS A 17 2.41 20.90 0.43
C HIS A 17 1.10 20.18 0.78
N GLN A 18 0.02 20.44 0.03
CA GLN A 18 -1.12 19.53 0.03
C GLN A 18 -0.53 18.18 -0.38
N ALA A 19 -0.56 17.21 0.53
CA ALA A 19 -0.21 15.83 0.23
C ALA A 19 -1.06 15.39 -0.98
N ALA A 20 -0.41 15.08 -2.10
CA ALA A 20 -1.08 14.45 -3.23
C ALA A 20 -1.30 12.99 -2.81
N ALA A 21 -2.53 12.66 -2.38
CA ALA A 21 -2.89 11.29 -2.08
C ALA A 21 -3.30 10.57 -3.36
N ILE A 22 -2.82 9.34 -3.55
CA ILE A 22 -3.29 8.50 -4.65
C ILE A 22 -4.74 8.09 -4.39
N SER A 23 -5.61 8.37 -5.36
CA SER A 23 -7.01 7.96 -5.36
C SER A 23 -7.15 6.54 -5.89
N ILE A 24 -7.51 5.62 -4.99
CA ILE A 24 -7.88 4.25 -5.37
C ILE A 24 -9.39 4.24 -5.64
N VAL A 25 -9.76 4.00 -6.89
CA VAL A 25 -11.15 3.98 -7.35
C VAL A 25 -11.54 2.55 -7.71
N PHE A 26 -12.60 2.05 -7.07
CA PHE A 26 -13.12 0.73 -7.37
C PHE A 26 -14.21 0.78 -8.44
N ASP A 27 -14.05 -0.04 -9.48
CA ASP A 27 -15.03 -0.23 -10.54
C ASP A 27 -15.69 -1.60 -10.40
N TYR A 28 -17.02 -1.63 -10.32
CA TYR A 28 -17.82 -2.82 -10.09
C TYR A 28 -18.46 -3.38 -11.36
N SER A 29 -18.12 -2.85 -12.55
CA SER A 29 -18.77 -3.23 -13.81
C SER A 29 -18.55 -4.69 -14.22
N TYR A 30 -17.56 -5.35 -13.59
CA TYR A 30 -17.22 -6.75 -13.83
C TYR A 30 -17.62 -7.69 -12.67
N ASP A 31 -18.39 -7.20 -11.69
CA ASP A 31 -18.94 -8.02 -10.61
C ASP A 31 -20.20 -8.78 -11.06
N SER A 32 -20.01 -9.78 -11.93
CA SER A 32 -21.12 -10.54 -12.52
C SER A 32 -21.94 -11.36 -11.52
N SER A 33 -21.38 -11.67 -10.35
CA SER A 33 -22.09 -12.39 -9.28
C SER A 33 -22.92 -11.48 -8.36
N GLY A 34 -22.71 -10.16 -8.44
CA GLY A 34 -23.32 -9.20 -7.53
C GLY A 34 -22.76 -9.29 -6.10
N PHE A 35 -21.50 -9.72 -5.93
CA PHE A 35 -20.84 -9.76 -4.63
C PHE A 35 -20.81 -8.39 -3.96
N PHE A 36 -20.72 -7.30 -4.70
CA PHE A 36 -20.74 -5.92 -4.21
C PHE A 36 -22.10 -5.23 -4.38
N ALA A 37 -23.18 -5.99 -4.60
CA ALA A 37 -24.54 -5.43 -4.54
C ALA A 37 -24.92 -4.93 -3.13
N ASP A 38 -24.20 -5.38 -2.09
CA ASP A 38 -24.32 -4.92 -0.71
C ASP A 38 -23.42 -3.69 -0.47
N THR A 39 -24.04 -2.57 -0.07
CA THR A 39 -23.34 -1.32 0.19
C THR A 39 -22.33 -1.41 1.33
N GLN A 40 -22.50 -2.32 2.29
CA GLN A 40 -21.54 -2.50 3.38
C GLN A 40 -20.18 -2.99 2.84
N ARG A 41 -20.19 -3.88 1.86
CA ARG A 41 -18.97 -4.41 1.22
C ARG A 41 -18.26 -3.32 0.42
N VAL A 42 -19.03 -2.48 -0.26
CA VAL A 42 -18.54 -1.29 -0.96
C VAL A 42 -17.88 -0.32 0.04
N SER A 43 -18.52 -0.04 1.18
CA SER A 43 -17.95 0.84 2.22
C SER A 43 -16.65 0.30 2.81
N LEU A 44 -16.57 -1.01 3.12
CA LEU A 44 -15.36 -1.63 3.64
C LEU A 44 -14.20 -1.60 2.63
N LEU A 45 -14.48 -1.91 1.37
CA LEU A 45 -13.47 -1.87 0.32
C LEU A 45 -12.94 -0.45 0.11
N ASN A 46 -13.83 0.56 0.09
CA ASN A 46 -13.43 1.97 0.07
C ASN A 46 -12.59 2.37 1.29
N ALA A 47 -12.92 1.85 2.49
CA ALA A 47 -12.10 2.09 3.68
C ALA A 47 -10.68 1.52 3.52
N ALA A 48 -10.54 0.31 2.95
CA ALA A 48 -9.23 -0.30 2.71
C ALA A 48 -8.43 0.49 1.66
N GLY A 49 -9.09 0.91 0.58
CA GLY A 49 -8.49 1.79 -0.43
C GLY A 49 -8.02 3.12 0.15
N ASN A 50 -8.82 3.75 1.01
CA ASN A 50 -8.45 5.00 1.69
C ASN A 50 -7.28 4.81 2.67
N ALA A 51 -7.26 3.69 3.41
CA ALA A 51 -6.20 3.40 4.37
C ALA A 51 -4.81 3.36 3.70
N LEU A 52 -4.71 2.72 2.52
CA LEU A 52 -3.46 2.66 1.77
C LEU A 52 -3.22 3.91 0.91
N GLY A 53 -4.21 4.33 0.12
CA GLY A 53 -4.08 5.47 -0.81
C GLY A 53 -3.73 6.79 -0.12
N SER A 54 -4.21 7.02 1.10
CA SER A 54 -3.87 8.21 1.88
C SER A 54 -2.42 8.28 2.36
N ARG A 55 -1.69 7.15 2.31
CA ARG A 55 -0.28 7.04 2.69
C ARG A 55 0.67 7.21 1.51
N LEU A 56 0.18 7.08 0.28
CA LEU A 56 0.98 7.23 -0.94
C LEU A 56 1.06 8.71 -1.33
N GLN A 57 2.28 9.21 -1.51
CA GLN A 57 2.57 10.63 -1.77
C GLN A 57 3.03 10.90 -3.22
N ASP A 58 3.13 9.84 -4.02
CA ASP A 58 3.48 9.90 -5.43
C ASP A 58 2.57 10.84 -6.22
N THR A 59 3.10 11.35 -7.33
CA THR A 59 2.32 12.09 -8.32
C THR A 59 2.29 11.32 -9.62
N LEU A 60 1.17 10.64 -9.89
CA LEU A 60 0.99 9.86 -11.10
C LEU A 60 0.44 10.69 -12.25
N GLY A 61 1.13 10.69 -13.38
CA GLY A 61 0.63 11.22 -14.65
C GLY A 61 -0.62 10.48 -15.14
N ALA A 62 -1.47 11.19 -15.88
CA ALA A 62 -2.60 10.61 -16.59
C ALA A 62 -2.14 9.77 -17.80
N ILE A 63 -2.93 8.77 -18.18
CA ILE A 63 -2.79 8.04 -19.44
C ILE A 63 -3.94 8.44 -20.34
N THR A 64 -3.64 9.08 -21.47
CA THR A 64 -4.67 9.62 -22.38
C THR A 64 -4.31 9.26 -23.83
N PRO A 65 -4.67 8.05 -24.31
CA PRO A 65 -4.47 7.69 -25.71
C PRO A 65 -5.32 8.56 -26.65
N GLY A 66 -4.87 8.72 -27.89
CA GLY A 66 -5.52 9.58 -28.87
C GLY A 66 -4.71 9.72 -30.16
N GLY A 67 -5.39 10.02 -31.27
CA GLY A 67 -4.73 10.08 -32.59
C GLY A 67 -4.13 8.72 -32.97
N VAL A 68 -2.79 8.67 -33.11
CA VAL A 68 -2.05 7.43 -33.40
C VAL A 68 -1.67 6.64 -32.13
N ASN A 69 -1.88 7.21 -30.95
CA ASN A 69 -1.52 6.60 -29.67
C ASN A 69 -2.65 5.69 -29.18
N THR A 70 -2.32 4.47 -28.79
CA THR A 70 -3.25 3.47 -28.25
C THR A 70 -2.75 2.95 -26.91
N PHE A 71 -3.67 2.71 -25.98
CA PHE A 71 -3.39 2.08 -24.69
C PHE A 71 -4.55 1.14 -24.36
N ASP A 72 -4.30 -0.16 -24.46
CA ASP A 72 -5.27 -1.20 -24.23
C ASP A 72 -4.94 -1.87 -22.91
N ALA A 73 -5.68 -1.51 -21.86
CA ALA A 73 -5.50 -2.04 -20.51
C ALA A 73 -6.00 -3.48 -20.44
N SER A 74 -5.28 -4.36 -19.75
CA SER A 74 -5.66 -5.76 -19.57
C SER A 74 -5.57 -6.19 -18.10
N PHE A 75 -6.52 -7.00 -17.65
CA PHE A 75 -6.60 -7.48 -16.27
C PHE A 75 -7.37 -8.79 -16.21
N ILE A 76 -7.34 -9.47 -15.06
CA ILE A 76 -8.16 -10.66 -14.83
C ILE A 76 -9.55 -10.21 -14.40
N ASN A 77 -10.56 -10.53 -15.20
CA ASN A 77 -11.95 -10.21 -14.90
C ASN A 77 -12.35 -10.80 -13.53
N PRO A 78 -12.73 -9.96 -12.55
CA PRO A 78 -12.93 -10.43 -11.19
C PRO A 78 -14.15 -11.35 -11.02
N GLY A 79 -15.14 -11.25 -11.91
CA GLY A 79 -16.33 -12.11 -11.90
C GLY A 79 -16.17 -13.43 -12.66
N THR A 80 -15.20 -13.55 -13.57
CA THR A 80 -15.07 -14.75 -14.43
C THR A 80 -13.70 -15.42 -14.38
N GLY A 81 -12.65 -14.72 -13.97
CA GLY A 81 -11.26 -15.21 -13.99
C GLY A 81 -10.60 -15.24 -15.36
N SER A 82 -11.31 -14.81 -16.41
CA SER A 82 -10.74 -14.69 -17.76
C SER A 82 -10.08 -13.33 -17.95
N THR A 83 -9.13 -13.22 -18.87
CA THR A 83 -8.57 -11.90 -19.23
C THR A 83 -9.65 -11.00 -19.83
N ALA A 84 -9.74 -9.77 -19.34
CA ALA A 84 -10.50 -8.68 -19.93
C ALA A 84 -9.55 -7.63 -20.51
N THR A 85 -10.03 -6.90 -21.53
CA THR A 85 -9.29 -5.80 -22.16
C THR A 85 -10.22 -4.61 -22.35
N ILE A 86 -9.71 -3.41 -22.04
CA ILE A 86 -10.38 -2.14 -22.32
C ILE A 86 -9.54 -1.38 -23.33
N ASN A 87 -10.09 -1.24 -24.53
CA ASN A 87 -9.37 -0.62 -25.64
C ASN A 87 -9.35 0.90 -25.50
N ASN A 88 -8.21 1.53 -25.81
CA ASN A 88 -8.00 2.98 -25.71
C ASN A 88 -8.44 3.56 -24.35
N TYR A 89 -8.01 2.90 -23.28
CA TYR A 89 -8.39 3.23 -21.93
C TYR A 89 -7.76 4.54 -21.47
N ASN A 90 -8.54 5.37 -20.78
CA ASN A 90 -8.09 6.62 -20.19
C ASN A 90 -8.01 6.46 -18.68
N VAL A 91 -6.92 6.94 -18.09
CA VAL A 91 -6.68 6.90 -16.64
C VAL A 91 -6.33 8.30 -16.19
N LEU A 92 -7.04 8.81 -15.19
CA LEU A 92 -6.80 10.14 -14.65
C LEU A 92 -5.47 10.22 -13.90
N ASP A 93 -4.95 11.43 -13.71
CA ASP A 93 -3.82 11.66 -12.82
C ASP A 93 -4.14 11.17 -11.40
N ASN A 94 -3.08 10.77 -10.67
CA ASN A 94 -3.15 10.35 -9.28
C ASN A 94 -4.22 9.27 -8.98
N THR A 95 -4.61 8.50 -9.99
CA THR A 95 -5.70 7.54 -9.91
C THR A 95 -5.22 6.15 -10.26
N LEU A 96 -5.63 5.18 -9.44
CA LEU A 96 -5.58 3.75 -9.73
C LEU A 96 -7.02 3.24 -9.85
N VAL A 97 -7.35 2.61 -10.98
CA VAL A 97 -8.68 2.00 -11.16
C VAL A 97 -8.60 0.51 -10.95
N ILE A 98 -9.34 0.01 -9.97
CA ILE A 98 -9.33 -1.41 -9.59
C ILE A 98 -10.69 -2.02 -9.89
N TYR A 99 -10.72 -2.93 -10.86
CA TYR A 99 -11.92 -3.69 -11.19
C TYR A 99 -12.16 -4.79 -10.15
N VAL A 100 -13.29 -4.77 -9.48
CA VAL A 100 -13.58 -5.68 -8.36
C VAL A 100 -14.86 -6.46 -8.58
N GLY A 101 -14.91 -7.64 -7.97
CA GLY A 101 -16.04 -8.55 -8.07
C GLY A 101 -15.84 -9.80 -7.25
N GLY A 102 -16.87 -10.64 -7.19
CA GLY A 102 -16.79 -11.94 -6.56
C GLY A 102 -16.96 -13.10 -7.54
N ARG A 103 -16.22 -14.19 -7.30
CA ARG A 103 -16.42 -15.50 -7.95
C ARG A 103 -15.98 -16.62 -7.02
N ASP A 104 -16.31 -17.87 -7.34
CA ASP A 104 -15.79 -19.00 -6.56
C ASP A 104 -14.28 -19.16 -6.81
N LEU A 105 -13.49 -19.12 -5.74
CA LEU A 105 -12.02 -19.25 -5.76
C LEU A 105 -11.54 -20.51 -5.04
N GLY A 106 -12.45 -21.42 -4.68
CA GLY A 106 -12.11 -22.60 -3.87
C GLY A 106 -11.69 -22.21 -2.46
N SER A 107 -10.45 -22.54 -2.06
CA SER A 107 -9.92 -22.22 -0.72
C SER A 107 -9.28 -20.84 -0.61
N THR A 108 -8.97 -20.18 -1.73
CA THR A 108 -8.38 -18.84 -1.75
C THR A 108 -9.43 -17.81 -1.37
N LEU A 109 -9.09 -16.82 -0.55
CA LEU A 109 -10.03 -15.77 -0.10
C LEU A 109 -10.10 -14.59 -1.07
N GLY A 110 -8.97 -14.17 -1.61
CA GLY A 110 -8.85 -13.10 -2.57
C GLY A 110 -7.75 -13.39 -3.59
N ILE A 111 -7.87 -12.77 -4.77
CA ILE A 111 -6.79 -12.72 -5.77
C ILE A 111 -6.78 -11.31 -6.34
N GLY A 112 -5.77 -10.54 -5.97
CA GLY A 112 -5.48 -9.19 -6.41
C GLY A 112 -4.19 -9.11 -7.22
N GLY A 113 -4.11 -8.11 -8.08
CA GLY A 113 -2.89 -7.84 -8.83
C GLY A 113 -3.05 -6.64 -9.75
N SER A 114 -1.91 -6.06 -10.10
CA SER A 114 -1.85 -4.98 -11.09
C SER A 114 -2.24 -5.48 -12.48
N GLY A 115 -2.81 -4.57 -13.27
CA GLY A 115 -3.16 -4.84 -14.66
C GLY A 115 -1.96 -4.69 -15.59
N GLY A 116 -1.98 -5.46 -16.68
CA GLY A 116 -1.07 -5.27 -17.81
C GLY A 116 -1.61 -4.26 -18.81
N PHE A 117 -0.88 -4.04 -19.90
CA PHE A 117 -1.35 -3.27 -21.04
C PHE A 117 -0.61 -3.65 -22.32
N SER A 118 -1.21 -3.29 -23.45
CA SER A 118 -0.53 -3.16 -24.74
C SER A 118 -0.65 -1.71 -25.19
N ALA A 119 0.43 -1.13 -25.73
CA ALA A 119 0.42 0.26 -26.17
C ALA A 119 1.16 0.44 -27.49
N GLY A 120 0.78 1.48 -28.23
CA GLY A 120 1.39 1.85 -29.49
C GLY A 120 1.28 3.36 -29.74
N GLY A 121 2.08 3.86 -30.68
CA GLY A 121 2.05 5.25 -31.11
C GLY A 121 3.40 5.94 -31.07
N THR A 122 3.40 7.22 -30.69
CA THR A 122 4.62 8.03 -30.60
C THR A 122 5.50 7.62 -29.42
N GLN A 123 6.83 7.75 -29.55
CA GLN A 123 7.74 7.42 -28.45
C GLN A 123 7.45 8.24 -27.20
N SER A 124 7.13 9.53 -27.34
CA SER A 124 6.75 10.40 -26.22
C SER A 124 5.52 9.90 -25.47
N PHE A 125 4.59 9.23 -26.15
CA PHE A 125 3.44 8.61 -25.49
C PHE A 125 3.85 7.34 -24.74
N ILE A 126 4.64 6.47 -25.36
CA ILE A 126 5.16 5.27 -24.70
C ILE A 126 5.97 5.64 -23.44
N ASP A 127 6.85 6.63 -23.53
CA ASP A 127 7.64 7.12 -22.39
C ASP A 127 6.76 7.72 -21.27
N SER A 128 5.55 8.20 -21.60
CA SER A 128 4.61 8.74 -20.60
C SER A 128 3.88 7.66 -19.80
N LEU A 129 3.94 6.39 -20.23
CA LEU A 129 3.23 5.29 -19.58
C LEU A 129 3.88 4.86 -18.26
N ASN A 130 5.11 5.30 -17.96
CA ASN A 130 5.65 5.24 -16.60
C ASN A 130 4.97 6.20 -15.62
N ARG A 131 4.07 7.05 -16.12
CA ARG A 131 3.28 8.00 -15.33
C ARG A 131 4.13 8.99 -14.52
N GLY A 132 5.36 9.27 -14.95
CA GLY A 132 6.29 10.16 -14.24
C GLY A 132 7.14 9.48 -13.17
N GLN A 133 6.96 8.17 -12.95
CA GLN A 133 7.71 7.37 -11.99
C GLN A 133 9.06 6.94 -12.57
N THR A 134 10.14 7.53 -12.07
CA THR A 134 11.49 7.28 -12.60
C THR A 134 12.03 5.97 -12.05
N GLY A 135 12.11 4.96 -12.91
CA GLY A 135 12.59 3.64 -12.50
C GLY A 135 11.75 2.50 -13.04
N VAL A 136 10.53 2.79 -13.51
CA VAL A 136 9.59 1.80 -14.08
C VAL A 136 10.20 1.10 -15.30
N ASP A 137 10.84 1.87 -16.19
CA ASP A 137 11.40 1.35 -17.45
C ASP A 137 12.87 0.91 -17.34
N LEU A 138 13.44 0.86 -16.13
CA LEU A 138 14.81 0.38 -15.91
C LEU A 138 14.89 -1.15 -15.99
N ALA A 139 16.11 -1.65 -16.21
CA ALA A 139 16.42 -3.07 -16.21
C ALA A 139 17.60 -3.33 -15.23
N PRO A 140 17.34 -3.81 -13.99
CA PRO A 140 16.01 -4.12 -13.44
C PRO A 140 15.22 -2.87 -13.02
N PRO A 141 13.89 -2.92 -12.96
CA PRO A 141 13.05 -1.80 -12.54
C PRO A 141 13.22 -1.51 -11.05
N THR A 142 13.13 -0.24 -10.66
CA THR A 142 13.27 0.19 -9.26
C THR A 142 12.08 1.01 -8.77
N ASP A 143 11.07 1.18 -9.62
CA ASP A 143 9.89 1.98 -9.35
C ASP A 143 8.67 1.30 -10.00
N PHE A 144 7.47 1.71 -9.61
CA PHE A 144 6.22 1.09 -10.03
C PHE A 144 5.11 2.13 -10.23
N GLY A 145 4.60 2.22 -11.46
CA GLY A 145 3.54 3.18 -11.83
C GLY A 145 2.37 2.51 -12.53
N PRO A 146 1.61 1.61 -11.86
CA PRO A 146 0.50 0.90 -12.50
C PRO A 146 -0.63 1.86 -12.89
N TRP A 147 -1.42 1.49 -13.89
CA TRP A 147 -2.68 2.19 -14.18
C TRP A 147 -3.81 1.82 -13.21
N GLY A 148 -3.69 0.64 -12.59
CA GLY A 148 -4.77 -0.01 -11.86
C GLY A 148 -4.60 -1.53 -11.91
N GLY A 149 -5.71 -2.25 -11.76
CA GLY A 149 -5.70 -3.70 -11.73
C GLY A 149 -7.06 -4.29 -11.42
N SER A 150 -7.06 -5.46 -10.77
CA SER A 150 -8.29 -6.14 -10.41
C SER A 150 -8.17 -6.94 -9.13
N ILE A 151 -9.28 -7.11 -8.41
CA ILE A 151 -9.37 -7.99 -7.24
C ILE A 151 -10.62 -8.87 -7.35
N SER A 152 -10.42 -10.19 -7.32
CA SER A 152 -11.50 -11.17 -7.13
C SER A 152 -11.60 -11.52 -5.65
N PHE A 153 -12.80 -11.47 -5.07
CA PHE A 153 -13.07 -12.03 -3.74
C PHE A 153 -13.82 -13.36 -3.86
N ASN A 154 -13.54 -14.29 -2.95
CA ASN A 154 -14.21 -15.58 -2.97
C ASN A 154 -15.67 -15.47 -2.55
N SER A 155 -16.57 -15.60 -3.52
CA SER A 155 -18.02 -15.47 -3.29
C SER A 155 -18.61 -16.56 -2.37
N THR A 156 -17.90 -17.65 -2.11
CA THR A 156 -18.36 -18.79 -1.30
C THR A 156 -17.74 -18.83 0.10
N ALA A 157 -16.79 -17.95 0.40
CA ALA A 157 -16.12 -17.93 1.70
C ALA A 157 -17.03 -17.41 2.82
N ASN A 158 -16.78 -17.87 4.04
CA ASN A 158 -17.44 -17.38 5.25
C ASN A 158 -16.81 -16.04 5.68
N TRP A 159 -17.36 -14.94 5.15
CA TRP A 159 -16.86 -13.59 5.39
C TRP A 159 -17.42 -12.96 6.66
N TYR A 160 -16.54 -12.26 7.37
CA TYR A 160 -16.90 -11.20 8.31
C TYR A 160 -16.87 -9.87 7.55
N PHE A 161 -18.02 -9.19 7.51
CA PHE A 161 -18.10 -7.82 7.02
C PHE A 161 -18.30 -6.92 8.23
N ASP A 162 -17.23 -6.21 8.61
CA ASP A 162 -17.27 -5.31 9.76
C ASP A 162 -18.22 -4.13 9.53
N THR A 163 -18.83 -3.64 10.61
CA THR A 163 -19.62 -2.40 10.64
C THR A 163 -18.90 -1.26 11.37
N ASP A 164 -17.86 -1.56 12.15
CA ASP A 164 -17.07 -0.62 12.94
C ASP A 164 -15.59 -1.04 13.00
N LEU A 165 -14.80 -0.48 12.09
CA LEU A 165 -13.35 -0.72 12.01
C LEU A 165 -12.56 -0.16 13.21
N SER A 166 -13.20 0.54 14.16
CA SER A 166 -12.53 0.99 15.40
C SER A 166 -12.41 -0.10 16.45
N THR A 167 -13.08 -1.24 16.25
CA THR A 167 -13.02 -2.42 17.14
C THR A 167 -12.74 -3.69 16.35
N ASP A 168 -12.13 -4.69 16.99
CA ASP A 168 -11.77 -5.97 16.37
C ASP A 168 -12.19 -7.19 17.22
N ALA A 169 -12.86 -6.96 18.35
CA ALA A 169 -13.17 -8.00 19.34
C ALA A 169 -14.32 -8.93 18.92
N ASP A 170 -15.12 -8.55 17.92
CA ASP A 170 -16.31 -9.25 17.47
C ASP A 170 -16.13 -9.96 16.12
N ILE A 171 -14.91 -9.95 15.56
CA ILE A 171 -14.59 -10.58 14.28
C ILE A 171 -14.87 -12.07 14.34
N VAL A 172 -15.66 -12.57 13.40
CA VAL A 172 -15.98 -13.99 13.24
C VAL A 172 -15.92 -14.43 11.79
N GLY A 173 -15.11 -15.44 11.48
CA GLY A 173 -14.89 -15.85 10.09
C GLY A 173 -13.69 -15.12 9.47
N ASN A 174 -13.67 -15.01 8.15
CA ASN A 174 -12.58 -14.36 7.42
C ASN A 174 -12.84 -12.86 7.35
N ASP A 175 -11.99 -12.03 7.97
CA ASP A 175 -12.14 -10.57 7.95
C ASP A 175 -11.94 -10.02 6.54
N PHE A 176 -13.03 -9.53 5.92
CA PHE A 176 -13.00 -9.00 4.55
C PHE A 176 -12.04 -7.81 4.42
N TYR A 177 -12.00 -6.95 5.44
CA TYR A 177 -11.13 -5.78 5.45
C TYR A 177 -9.64 -6.16 5.41
N SER A 178 -9.23 -7.15 6.20
CA SER A 178 -7.87 -7.71 6.17
C SER A 178 -7.50 -8.24 4.79
N VAL A 179 -8.38 -9.03 4.17
CA VAL A 179 -8.10 -9.57 2.82
C VAL A 179 -8.06 -8.44 1.79
N ALA A 180 -8.95 -7.45 1.87
CA ALA A 180 -8.92 -6.30 0.96
C ALA A 180 -7.60 -5.52 1.04
N LEU A 181 -7.05 -5.31 2.24
CA LEU A 181 -5.73 -4.68 2.42
C LEU A 181 -4.61 -5.52 1.79
N HIS A 182 -4.63 -6.84 2.00
CA HIS A 182 -3.67 -7.78 1.42
C HIS A 182 -3.69 -7.73 -0.12
N GLU A 183 -4.88 -7.88 -0.72
CA GLU A 183 -5.01 -7.88 -2.18
C GLU A 183 -4.67 -6.52 -2.80
N LEU A 184 -4.95 -5.41 -2.09
CA LEU A 184 -4.49 -4.09 -2.52
C LEU A 184 -2.96 -3.97 -2.47
N GLY A 185 -2.29 -4.60 -1.51
CA GLY A 185 -0.83 -4.69 -1.50
C GLY A 185 -0.26 -5.34 -2.76
N HIS A 186 -0.91 -6.40 -3.25
CA HIS A 186 -0.57 -7.00 -4.55
C HIS A 186 -0.87 -6.10 -5.74
N VAL A 187 -1.97 -5.34 -5.73
CA VAL A 187 -2.24 -4.34 -6.79
C VAL A 187 -1.16 -3.24 -6.80
N LEU A 188 -0.67 -2.87 -5.62
CA LEU A 188 0.38 -1.87 -5.44
C LEU A 188 1.80 -2.43 -5.65
N GLY A 189 1.95 -3.69 -6.04
CA GLY A 189 3.22 -4.23 -6.52
C GLY A 189 3.96 -5.16 -5.56
N LEU A 190 3.49 -5.34 -4.33
CA LEU A 190 4.11 -6.31 -3.42
C LEU A 190 3.89 -7.72 -3.95
N GLY A 191 4.98 -8.44 -4.19
CA GLY A 191 4.95 -9.78 -4.78
C GLY A 191 4.56 -9.87 -6.25
N THR A 192 4.28 -8.75 -6.93
CA THR A 192 3.75 -8.74 -8.30
C THR A 192 4.49 -7.79 -9.26
N ALA A 193 5.11 -6.73 -8.76
CA ALA A 193 5.82 -5.77 -9.60
C ALA A 193 7.23 -6.26 -9.94
N GLY A 194 7.74 -5.90 -11.12
CA GLY A 194 9.14 -6.19 -11.45
C GLY A 194 10.12 -5.53 -10.46
N SER A 195 9.76 -4.39 -9.86
CA SER A 195 10.57 -3.70 -8.86
C SER A 195 10.62 -4.44 -7.52
N TRP A 196 9.65 -5.33 -7.23
CA TRP A 196 9.76 -6.30 -6.15
C TRP A 196 10.84 -7.35 -6.46
N ASP A 197 10.79 -7.93 -7.66
CA ASP A 197 11.71 -8.98 -8.09
C ASP A 197 13.18 -8.53 -8.07
N THR A 198 13.44 -7.24 -8.28
CA THR A 198 14.77 -6.61 -8.13
C THR A 198 15.43 -6.89 -6.78
N TRP A 199 14.62 -7.06 -5.73
CA TRP A 199 15.08 -7.25 -4.36
C TRP A 199 14.96 -8.69 -3.86
N VAL A 200 14.38 -9.59 -4.67
CA VAL A 200 14.24 -11.01 -4.31
C VAL A 200 15.56 -11.74 -4.49
N ASN A 201 16.08 -12.28 -3.40
CA ASN A 201 17.12 -13.30 -3.43
C ASN A 201 16.45 -14.69 -3.37
N SER A 202 16.29 -15.31 -4.54
CA SER A 202 15.65 -16.63 -4.67
C SER A 202 16.50 -17.78 -4.11
N THR A 203 17.80 -17.59 -3.91
CA THR A 203 18.68 -18.64 -3.36
C THR A 203 18.42 -18.83 -1.87
N ASP A 204 18.26 -17.72 -1.17
CA ASP A 204 18.04 -17.71 0.28
C ASP A 204 16.56 -17.53 0.67
N ALA A 205 15.67 -17.40 -0.32
CA ALA A 205 14.25 -17.05 -0.15
C ALA A 205 14.07 -15.83 0.76
N THR A 206 14.74 -14.73 0.41
CA THR A 206 14.66 -13.47 1.16
C THR A 206 14.43 -12.27 0.27
N PHE A 207 13.81 -11.23 0.83
CA PHE A 207 13.68 -9.91 0.24
C PHE A 207 14.72 -8.98 0.84
N THR A 208 15.43 -8.26 -0.02
CA THR A 208 16.63 -7.49 0.32
C THR A 208 16.48 -5.98 0.08
N GLY A 209 15.24 -5.51 -0.10
CA GLY A 209 14.93 -4.08 -0.17
C GLY A 209 15.44 -3.34 1.07
N ASN A 210 16.02 -2.16 0.86
CA ASN A 210 16.75 -1.44 1.90
C ASN A 210 15.82 -0.98 3.02
N LEU A 211 14.62 -0.48 2.70
CA LEU A 211 13.66 -0.01 3.70
C LEU A 211 13.11 -1.17 4.54
N SER A 212 12.70 -2.26 3.89
CA SER A 212 12.19 -3.46 4.54
C SER A 212 13.25 -4.14 5.40
N THR A 213 14.50 -4.22 4.91
CA THR A 213 15.62 -4.76 5.67
C THR A 213 15.92 -3.93 6.92
N LEU A 214 15.83 -2.60 6.82
CA LEU A 214 16.00 -1.71 7.97
C LEU A 214 14.87 -1.85 8.99
N ALA A 215 13.61 -1.96 8.53
CA ALA A 215 12.45 -2.13 9.40
C ALA A 215 12.44 -3.48 10.11
N PHE A 216 12.80 -4.56 9.40
CA PHE A 216 12.82 -5.92 9.94
C PHE A 216 14.09 -6.22 10.76
N GLY A 217 15.20 -5.54 10.46
CA GLY A 217 16.51 -5.73 11.11
C GLY A 217 17.42 -6.75 10.41
N SER A 218 16.95 -7.39 9.34
CA SER A 218 17.69 -8.27 8.45
C SER A 218 16.97 -8.38 7.11
N ALA A 219 17.55 -9.10 6.14
CA ALA A 219 16.78 -9.51 4.96
C ALA A 219 15.50 -10.24 5.42
N VAL A 220 14.38 -9.93 4.78
CA VAL A 220 13.06 -10.41 5.19
C VAL A 220 12.83 -11.80 4.61
N PRO A 221 12.53 -12.83 5.41
CA PRO A 221 12.19 -14.14 4.88
C PRO A 221 10.95 -14.09 3.99
N LEU A 222 11.04 -14.70 2.81
CA LEU A 222 9.92 -14.86 1.90
C LEU A 222 9.28 -16.24 2.06
N TYR A 223 7.99 -16.31 1.77
CA TYR A 223 7.31 -17.58 1.58
C TYR A 223 7.84 -18.29 0.31
N SER A 224 7.48 -19.58 0.13
CA SER A 224 8.03 -20.40 -0.96
C SER A 224 7.68 -19.92 -2.38
N ASP A 225 6.68 -19.06 -2.52
CA ASP A 225 6.31 -18.45 -3.80
C ASP A 225 7.11 -17.19 -4.14
N LEU A 226 7.91 -16.68 -3.19
CA LEU A 226 8.70 -15.45 -3.30
C LEU A 226 7.87 -14.16 -3.47
N SER A 227 6.55 -14.25 -3.36
CA SER A 227 5.61 -13.13 -3.53
C SER A 227 5.00 -12.66 -2.21
N HIS A 228 5.23 -13.39 -1.12
CA HIS A 228 4.76 -13.04 0.22
C HIS A 228 5.90 -13.02 1.21
N TRP A 229 5.75 -12.26 2.29
CA TRP A 229 6.52 -12.52 3.49
C TRP A 229 6.27 -13.95 3.97
N ASN A 230 7.26 -14.55 4.64
CA ASN A 230 7.06 -15.88 5.20
C ASN A 230 5.94 -15.87 6.26
N THR A 231 5.18 -16.95 6.39
CA THR A 231 4.07 -17.06 7.35
C THR A 231 4.51 -16.70 8.77
N GLY A 232 3.71 -15.90 9.47
CA GLY A 232 4.00 -15.51 10.85
C GLY A 232 5.05 -14.40 10.95
N THR A 233 5.41 -13.73 9.85
CA THR A 233 6.33 -12.60 9.88
C THR A 233 5.70 -11.48 10.70
N MET A 234 6.40 -11.00 11.73
CA MET A 234 5.90 -9.97 12.65
C MET A 234 6.46 -8.59 12.29
N SER A 235 5.62 -7.59 12.45
CA SER A 235 5.99 -6.17 12.39
C SER A 235 5.09 -5.39 13.36
N THR A 236 4.81 -4.11 13.10
CA THR A 236 3.98 -3.27 13.96
C THR A 236 2.94 -2.49 13.18
N VAL A 237 1.82 -2.21 13.85
CA VAL A 237 0.80 -1.24 13.44
C VAL A 237 0.71 -0.21 14.56
N ASP A 238 0.97 1.07 14.28
CA ASP A 238 1.04 2.14 15.28
C ASP A 238 1.96 1.80 16.48
N GLY A 239 3.05 1.06 16.21
CA GLY A 239 4.01 0.60 17.21
C GLY A 239 3.57 -0.62 18.03
N VAL A 240 2.39 -1.19 17.78
CA VAL A 240 1.90 -2.43 18.40
C VAL A 240 2.20 -3.62 17.51
N ALA A 241 2.77 -4.69 18.08
CA ALA A 241 3.15 -5.88 17.32
C ALA A 241 1.95 -6.56 16.65
N GLN A 242 2.07 -6.89 15.37
CA GLN A 242 1.08 -7.63 14.59
C GLN A 242 1.78 -8.43 13.50
N GLU A 243 1.18 -9.56 13.12
CA GLU A 243 1.61 -10.33 11.95
C GLU A 243 1.38 -9.50 10.68
N ALA A 244 2.38 -9.50 9.79
CA ALA A 244 2.37 -8.70 8.57
C ALA A 244 1.19 -9.09 7.67
N ALA A 245 0.59 -8.08 7.02
CA ALA A 245 -0.57 -8.31 6.17
C ALA A 245 -0.19 -9.09 4.91
N MET A 246 1.04 -8.93 4.40
CA MET A 246 1.50 -9.55 3.15
C MET A 246 2.17 -10.92 3.33
N ASP A 247 1.91 -11.62 4.44
CA ASP A 247 2.10 -13.07 4.47
C ASP A 247 0.85 -13.78 3.89
N PRO A 248 0.94 -15.05 3.47
CA PRO A 248 -0.14 -15.69 2.71
C PRO A 248 -1.27 -16.26 3.59
N ASN A 249 -1.28 -15.99 4.89
CA ASN A 249 -2.20 -16.63 5.83
C ASN A 249 -3.09 -15.60 6.53
N LEU A 250 -4.37 -15.97 6.74
CA LEU A 250 -5.26 -15.23 7.62
C LEU A 250 -5.71 -16.14 8.75
N THR A 251 -5.46 -15.73 9.99
CA THR A 251 -6.06 -16.39 11.16
C THR A 251 -7.53 -15.97 11.24
N THR A 252 -8.44 -16.91 11.04
CA THR A 252 -9.89 -16.68 11.14
C THR A 252 -10.26 -16.08 12.49
N GLY A 253 -11.15 -15.08 12.50
CA GLY A 253 -11.57 -14.39 13.72
C GLY A 253 -10.60 -13.32 14.21
N THR A 254 -9.63 -12.92 13.38
CA THR A 254 -8.66 -11.86 13.71
C THR A 254 -8.56 -10.84 12.59
N ARG A 255 -8.08 -9.64 12.93
CA ARG A 255 -7.73 -8.60 11.96
C ARG A 255 -6.23 -8.58 11.68
N LYS A 256 -5.88 -8.53 10.40
CA LYS A 256 -4.56 -8.12 9.90
C LYS A 256 -4.69 -6.79 9.16
N LEU A 257 -3.98 -5.79 9.67
CA LEU A 257 -3.81 -4.47 9.09
C LEU A 257 -2.45 -4.41 8.41
N PHE A 258 -2.31 -3.50 7.46
CA PHE A 258 -1.03 -3.24 6.81
C PHE A 258 -0.02 -2.72 7.83
N THR A 259 1.07 -3.45 8.03
CA THR A 259 2.09 -3.17 9.03
C THR A 259 3.16 -2.23 8.49
N GLU A 260 4.02 -1.70 9.37
CA GLU A 260 5.19 -0.92 8.97
C GLU A 260 6.09 -1.67 7.98
N LEU A 261 6.20 -3.00 8.10
CA LEU A 261 6.99 -3.80 7.15
C LEU A 261 6.36 -3.79 5.76
N ASP A 262 5.05 -3.94 5.68
CA ASP A 262 4.31 -3.90 4.42
C ASP A 262 4.44 -2.51 3.75
N TYR A 263 4.36 -1.43 4.54
CA TYR A 263 4.60 -0.06 4.05
C TYR A 263 6.04 0.17 3.58
N THR A 264 7.04 -0.37 4.28
CA THR A 264 8.43 -0.28 3.79
C THR A 264 8.65 -1.12 2.53
N GLY A 265 7.92 -2.23 2.38
CA GLY A 265 7.88 -2.99 1.13
C GLY A 265 7.35 -2.12 -0.02
N LEU A 266 6.29 -1.34 0.21
CA LEU A 266 5.79 -0.39 -0.80
C LEU A 266 6.85 0.64 -1.18
N GLY A 267 7.60 1.12 -0.20
CA GLY A 267 8.74 2.00 -0.43
C GLY A 267 9.85 1.38 -1.28
N ASP A 268 10.18 0.11 -1.04
CA ASP A 268 11.23 -0.58 -1.80
C ASP A 268 10.82 -0.88 -3.26
N VAL A 269 9.52 -1.04 -3.54
CA VAL A 269 9.02 -1.24 -4.91
C VAL A 269 8.79 0.06 -5.69
N GLY A 270 8.92 1.23 -5.04
CA GLY A 270 8.91 2.53 -5.73
C GLY A 270 8.05 3.62 -5.09
N TRP A 271 7.08 3.27 -4.24
CA TRP A 271 6.12 4.24 -3.73
C TRP A 271 6.73 5.19 -2.68
N GLU A 272 6.35 6.46 -2.75
CA GLU A 272 6.63 7.44 -1.70
C GLU A 272 5.62 7.30 -0.56
N VAL A 273 5.98 6.54 0.47
CA VAL A 273 5.08 6.28 1.61
C VAL A 273 5.28 7.28 2.75
N SER A 274 4.22 7.94 3.19
CA SER A 274 4.29 8.84 4.35
C SER A 274 4.50 8.07 5.65
N ALA A 275 5.33 8.58 6.55
CA ALA A 275 5.49 8.01 7.89
C ALA A 275 4.21 8.16 8.73
N VAL A 276 3.95 7.20 9.63
CA VAL A 276 2.93 7.38 10.67
C VAL A 276 3.39 8.46 11.66
N PRO A 277 2.58 9.48 11.97
CA PRO A 277 2.91 10.43 13.03
C PRO A 277 3.04 9.68 14.36
N VAL A 278 4.26 9.59 14.89
CA VAL A 278 4.46 9.01 16.23
C VAL A 278 3.68 9.86 17.24
N PRO A 279 2.81 9.27 18.09
CA PRO A 279 2.09 10.04 19.10
C PRO A 279 3.08 10.89 19.91
N ALA A 280 2.78 12.19 20.10
CA ALA A 280 3.65 13.16 20.77
C ALA A 280 4.11 12.73 22.18
N ALA A 281 3.45 11.73 22.77
CA ALA A 281 3.87 11.06 24.00
C ALA A 281 5.32 10.51 23.93
N VAL A 282 5.77 9.98 22.78
CA VAL A 282 7.14 9.45 22.64
C VAL A 282 8.19 10.57 22.73
N TRP A 283 7.88 11.77 22.22
CA TRP A 283 8.73 12.95 22.36
C TRP A 283 8.73 13.51 23.80
N LEU A 284 7.63 13.37 24.53
CA LEU A 284 7.54 13.75 25.95
C LEU A 284 8.40 12.87 26.86
N PHE A 285 8.50 11.56 26.58
CA PHE A 285 9.38 10.67 27.35
C PHE A 285 10.87 10.91 27.03
N GLY A 286 11.23 11.20 25.77
CA GLY A 286 12.61 11.53 25.39
C GLY A 286 13.11 12.86 25.99
N SER A 287 12.23 13.87 26.08
CA SER A 287 12.57 15.18 26.68
C SER A 287 12.54 15.18 28.21
N GLY A 288 11.69 14.35 28.84
CA GLY A 288 11.64 14.19 30.29
C GLY A 288 12.91 13.56 30.90
N LEU A 289 13.51 12.58 30.20
CA LEU A 289 14.76 11.94 30.62
C LEU A 289 15.99 12.88 30.57
N LEU A 290 16.02 13.81 29.60
CA LEU A 290 17.06 14.84 29.52
C LEU A 290 16.90 15.93 30.60
N GLY A 291 15.65 16.24 31.00
CA GLY A 291 15.36 17.18 32.09
C GLY A 291 15.81 16.68 33.47
N LEU A 292 15.67 15.38 33.75
CA LEU A 292 16.01 14.79 35.06
C LEU A 292 17.53 14.68 35.29
N LEU A 293 18.33 14.50 34.23
CA LEU A 293 19.79 14.48 34.33
C LEU A 293 20.40 15.86 34.61
N HIS A 294 19.69 16.95 34.25
CA HIS A 294 20.15 18.32 34.51
C HIS A 294 19.89 18.78 35.96
N PHE A 295 18.87 18.24 36.64
CA PHE A 295 18.56 18.58 38.04
C PHE A 295 19.37 17.79 39.07
N GLY A 296 19.80 16.57 38.75
CA GLY A 296 20.58 15.73 39.67
C GLY A 296 22.00 16.22 39.98
N ARG A 297 22.54 17.17 39.20
CA ARG A 297 23.94 17.62 39.30
C ARG A 297 24.16 18.88 40.15
N ARG A 298 23.10 19.51 40.68
CA ARG A 298 23.20 20.77 41.45
C ARG A 298 23.23 20.65 42.97
N ASN A 299 23.02 19.46 43.56
CA ASN A 299 22.90 19.31 45.03
C ASN A 299 24.01 18.49 45.71
N ARG A 300 25.29 18.67 45.31
CA ARG A 300 26.43 18.23 46.14
C ARG A 300 27.56 19.25 46.15
N LYS A 301 27.39 20.35 46.89
CA LYS A 301 28.46 21.12 47.54
C LYS A 301 27.91 21.90 48.75
N SER A 302 28.07 21.32 49.94
CA SER A 302 28.56 21.96 51.18
C SER A 302 28.82 20.87 52.21
#